data_AF-A0A378LVM5-F1
#
_entry.id   AF-A0A378LVM5-F1
#
_cell.length_a   1.000
_cell.length_b   1.000
_cell.length_c   1.000
_cell.angle_alpha   90.00
_cell.angle_beta   90.00
_cell.angle_gamma   90.00
#
_symmetry.space_group_name_H-M   'P 1'
#
loop_
_entity.id
_entity.type
_entity.pdbx_description
1 polymer ?
#
loop_
_entity_poly.entity_id
_entity_poly.type
_entity_poly.pdbx_seq_one_letter_code
_entity_poly.pdbx_strand_id
1 'polypeptide(L)'
;MFHVDNSGKGNCMYYAYSISLMYYLRAKNVPDITENIFNKLKLKEEDKVQLRTLLSKNPSLAFTTREIKTIIEPILGRATRDLAAEYTKQEFKLYPQDTPLFSAAKYGLEFCFKQAMLANDSELAELIDHGFINTNFTEAEIYKMSGTDIGMTEYSLLRVLDVIEEFRRLWAIKVEELKKEEKQFTEREIKEHKEKVLDNVLRAETVRYFLTEDEKNLNLYKQHLQKEYVWGSEETLLVLHRAIQGERMVRNERKTIDTFYDHEMILHIHRSGSSPFTQSGHPVMILNNENNVHWTSSIPESIFATKLTDTEQKLFEILDELRLMHSKISLEQNKPEYDLILVLMKEIETIQANLTSEMKEKAIEAIFQLSGKLMIKLGSDSTWKLLISNFLHVFIECTPIFLSNKPKLSSLVPHAQEKKQEYDGKELSPVSSSEKDSSTIKSVEGLSQFSQHTLFKKNDAPIQKTYPHEISLYVSEGKQSGPKVAKAIRQMYLEGLGGDEKYTPEKCREIAQQYISYVKYKNRHYDLTEVKNFIKEMNELIKVKIQQENSQAIDEETTKSGALSMM
;
A
#
# COMPACT_ATOMS: atom_id res chain seq x y z
N MET A 1 -15.41 -1.05 -22.05
CA MET A 1 -14.24 -0.74 -21.19
C MET A 1 -13.36 -1.97 -21.07
N PHE A 2 -12.07 -1.85 -21.39
CA PHE A 2 -11.12 -2.97 -21.44
C PHE A 2 -10.44 -3.16 -20.07
N HIS A 3 -10.49 -4.36 -19.51
CA HIS A 3 -9.98 -4.63 -18.17
C HIS A 3 -8.61 -5.33 -18.22
N VAL A 4 -7.68 -4.88 -17.38
CA VAL A 4 -6.32 -5.44 -17.31
C VAL A 4 -5.94 -5.73 -15.87
N ASP A 5 -5.71 -7.02 -15.60
CA ASP A 5 -5.27 -7.52 -14.31
C ASP A 5 -3.74 -7.49 -14.17
N ASN A 6 -3.24 -7.73 -12.96
CA ASN A 6 -1.82 -7.71 -12.60
C ASN A 6 -1.43 -8.90 -11.69
N SER A 7 -0.14 -9.07 -11.43
CA SER A 7 0.35 -10.23 -10.65
C SER A 7 0.02 -10.22 -9.15
N GLY A 8 -0.52 -9.13 -8.58
CA GLY A 8 -1.35 -9.17 -7.38
C GLY A 8 -0.71 -9.63 -6.05
N LYS A 9 0.54 -9.27 -5.73
CA LYS A 9 1.22 -9.71 -4.48
C LYS A 9 1.22 -8.69 -3.34
N GLY A 10 0.20 -7.83 -3.27
CA GLY A 10 0.19 -6.66 -2.37
C GLY A 10 0.77 -5.38 -2.99
N ASN A 11 1.23 -5.48 -4.24
CA ASN A 11 1.64 -4.33 -5.07
C ASN A 11 0.54 -3.89 -6.06
N CYS A 12 -0.65 -4.48 -5.98
CA CYS A 12 -1.71 -4.37 -7.00
C CYS A 12 -2.08 -2.91 -7.33
N MET A 13 -2.14 -2.00 -6.34
CA MET A 13 -2.42 -0.58 -6.58
C MET A 13 -1.38 0.06 -7.51
N TYR A 14 -0.09 -0.14 -7.20
CA TYR A 14 1.02 0.41 -7.98
C TYR A 14 1.12 -0.20 -9.37
N TYR A 15 0.86 -1.51 -9.48
CA TYR A 15 0.83 -2.19 -10.78
C TYR A 15 -0.35 -1.72 -11.63
N ALA A 16 -1.56 -1.62 -11.06
CA ALA A 16 -2.72 -1.09 -11.77
C ALA A 16 -2.52 0.37 -12.20
N TYR A 17 -1.93 1.20 -11.34
CA TYR A 17 -1.57 2.57 -11.71
C TYR A 17 -0.59 2.60 -12.89
N SER A 18 0.47 1.79 -12.81
CA SER A 18 1.52 1.70 -13.84
C SER A 18 0.99 1.23 -15.19
N ILE A 19 0.14 0.21 -15.20
CA ILE A 19 -0.52 -0.31 -16.41
C ILE A 19 -1.40 0.79 -17.01
N SER A 20 -2.27 1.41 -16.22
CA SER A 20 -3.13 2.51 -16.67
C SER A 20 -2.33 3.68 -17.23
N LEU A 21 -1.22 4.04 -16.59
CA LEU A 21 -0.31 5.09 -17.03
C LEU A 21 0.35 4.75 -18.36
N MET A 22 0.80 3.52 -18.56
CA MET A 22 1.41 3.08 -19.83
C MET A 22 0.42 3.15 -20.99
N TYR A 23 -0.84 2.76 -20.77
CA TYR A 23 -1.90 2.93 -21.79
C TYR A 23 -2.14 4.40 -22.11
N TYR A 24 -2.23 5.26 -21.08
CA TYR A 24 -2.38 6.71 -21.27
C TYR A 24 -1.23 7.32 -22.06
N LEU A 25 0.02 7.05 -21.68
CA LEU A 25 1.21 7.59 -22.34
C LEU A 25 1.29 7.14 -23.81
N ARG A 26 0.97 5.87 -24.08
CA ARG A 26 0.93 5.35 -25.45
C ARG A 26 -0.16 6.01 -26.29
N ALA A 27 -1.34 6.23 -25.72
CA ALA A 27 -2.44 6.90 -26.42
C ALA A 27 -2.15 8.38 -26.67
N LYS A 28 -1.50 9.07 -25.71
CA LYS A 28 -1.13 10.48 -25.87
C LYS A 28 -0.02 10.68 -26.90
N ASN A 29 0.97 9.79 -26.91
CA ASN A 29 2.11 9.81 -27.84
C ASN A 29 2.84 11.17 -27.90
N VAL A 30 3.07 11.78 -26.74
CA VAL A 30 3.83 13.03 -26.61
C VAL A 30 5.14 12.74 -25.86
N PRO A 31 6.31 12.74 -26.54
CA PRO A 31 7.59 12.38 -25.92
C PRO A 31 7.94 13.20 -24.68
N ASP A 32 7.67 14.51 -24.69
CA ASP A 32 8.00 15.41 -23.57
C ASP A 32 7.21 15.07 -22.30
N ILE A 33 5.93 14.71 -22.44
CA ILE A 33 5.08 14.29 -21.32
C ILE A 33 5.61 12.98 -20.73
N THR A 34 5.93 12.01 -21.60
CA THR A 34 6.51 10.72 -21.20
C THR A 34 7.83 10.92 -20.45
N GLU A 35 8.71 11.76 -20.97
CA GLU A 35 10.01 12.02 -20.37
C GLU A 35 9.90 12.74 -19.02
N ASN A 36 9.00 13.73 -18.92
CA ASN A 36 8.72 14.41 -17.66
C ASN A 36 8.25 13.44 -16.57
N ILE A 37 7.34 12.53 -16.92
CA ILE A 37 6.82 11.51 -15.99
C ILE A 37 7.91 10.50 -15.61
N PHE A 38 8.72 10.03 -16.57
CA PHE A 38 9.85 9.13 -16.28
C PHE A 38 10.90 9.79 -15.39
N ASN A 39 11.12 11.10 -15.52
CA ASN A 39 12.02 11.85 -14.65
C ASN A 39 11.47 12.01 -13.23
N LYS A 40 10.17 12.26 -13.05
CA LYS A 40 9.52 12.27 -11.74
C LYS A 40 9.64 10.92 -11.03
N LEU A 41 9.50 9.84 -11.78
CA LEU A 41 9.70 8.46 -11.32
C LEU A 41 11.16 8.08 -11.09
N LYS A 42 12.12 8.96 -11.41
CA LYS A 42 13.57 8.73 -11.28
C LYS A 42 14.04 7.45 -11.96
N LEU A 43 13.45 7.13 -13.12
CA LEU A 43 13.82 5.92 -13.88
C LEU A 43 15.23 6.03 -14.45
N LYS A 44 15.96 4.92 -14.46
CA LYS A 44 17.25 4.80 -15.14
C LYS A 44 17.05 4.75 -16.65
N GLU A 45 18.06 5.15 -17.42
CA GLU A 45 17.92 5.23 -18.88
C GLU A 45 17.62 3.87 -19.52
N GLU A 46 18.20 2.78 -19.00
CA GLU A 46 17.92 1.41 -19.46
C GLU A 46 16.43 1.05 -19.31
N ASP A 47 15.83 1.41 -18.18
CA ASP A 47 14.41 1.19 -17.91
C ASP A 47 13.53 2.06 -18.81
N LYS A 48 13.92 3.34 -19.00
CA LYS A 48 13.22 4.24 -19.93
C LYS A 48 13.23 3.69 -21.35
N VAL A 49 14.35 3.16 -21.84
CA VAL A 49 14.45 2.55 -23.18
C VAL A 49 13.51 1.36 -23.32
N GLN A 50 13.42 0.48 -22.32
CA GLN A 50 12.49 -0.66 -22.34
C GLN A 50 11.03 -0.18 -22.39
N LEU A 51 10.66 0.80 -21.58
CA LEU A 51 9.30 1.35 -21.58
C LEU A 51 8.98 2.11 -22.87
N ARG A 52 9.91 2.93 -23.42
CA ARG A 52 9.72 3.60 -24.71
C ARG A 52 9.53 2.60 -25.85
N THR A 53 10.23 1.46 -25.81
CA THR A 53 10.04 0.37 -26.77
C THR A 53 8.61 -0.18 -26.71
N LEU A 54 8.06 -0.38 -25.50
CA LEU A 54 6.66 -0.75 -25.34
C LEU A 54 5.69 0.33 -25.84
N LEU A 55 5.96 1.61 -25.54
CA LEU A 55 5.14 2.74 -26.01
C LEU A 55 5.15 2.87 -27.55
N SER A 56 6.20 2.40 -28.22
CA SER A 56 6.32 2.40 -29.69
C SER A 56 5.56 1.27 -30.40
N LYS A 57 5.06 0.26 -29.65
CA LYS A 57 4.27 -0.83 -30.22
C LYS A 57 2.96 -0.31 -30.82
N ASN A 58 2.40 -1.08 -31.76
CA ASN A 58 1.13 -0.77 -32.39
C ASN A 58 0.05 -0.42 -31.34
N PRO A 59 -0.51 0.80 -31.36
CA PRO A 59 -1.46 1.26 -30.34
C PRO A 59 -2.79 0.51 -30.36
N SER A 60 -3.08 -0.27 -31.42
CA SER A 60 -4.27 -1.11 -31.53
C SER A 60 -4.12 -2.47 -30.82
N LEU A 61 -2.90 -2.82 -30.40
CA LEU A 61 -2.62 -4.07 -29.67
C LEU A 61 -2.54 -3.79 -28.17
N ALA A 62 -3.18 -4.64 -27.37
CA ALA A 62 -3.03 -4.58 -25.91
C ALA A 62 -1.59 -4.95 -25.52
N PHE A 63 -1.10 -4.39 -24.41
CA PHE A 63 0.09 -4.93 -23.76
C PHE A 63 -0.24 -6.36 -23.30
N THR A 64 0.66 -7.28 -23.62
CA THR A 64 0.50 -8.69 -23.25
C THR A 64 0.73 -8.87 -21.75
N THR A 65 0.13 -9.92 -21.17
CA THR A 65 0.35 -10.33 -19.77
C THR A 65 1.83 -10.42 -19.42
N ARG A 66 2.64 -10.84 -20.38
CA ARG A 66 4.08 -10.97 -20.22
C ARG A 66 4.77 -9.62 -20.10
N GLU A 67 4.53 -8.69 -21.03
CA GLU A 67 5.14 -7.35 -20.99
C GLU A 67 4.78 -6.63 -19.70
N ILE A 68 3.53 -6.80 -19.26
CA ILE A 68 3.07 -6.32 -17.98
C ILE A 68 3.95 -6.90 -16.86
N LYS A 69 4.04 -8.23 -16.76
CA LYS A 69 4.76 -8.91 -15.66
C LYS A 69 6.28 -8.77 -15.70
N THR A 70 6.89 -8.62 -16.87
CA THR A 70 8.37 -8.63 -17.02
C THR A 70 8.99 -7.26 -17.24
N ILE A 71 8.20 -6.25 -17.60
CA ILE A 71 8.72 -4.89 -17.89
C ILE A 71 7.94 -3.84 -17.09
N ILE A 72 6.61 -3.76 -17.24
CA ILE A 72 5.81 -2.69 -16.61
C ILE A 72 5.83 -2.83 -15.09
N GLU A 73 5.42 -3.99 -14.55
CA GLU A 73 5.33 -4.21 -13.10
C GLU A 73 6.69 -4.07 -12.39
N PRO A 74 7.79 -4.70 -12.86
CA PRO A 74 9.07 -4.62 -12.15
C PRO A 74 9.70 -3.22 -12.17
N ILE A 75 9.54 -2.47 -13.26
CA ILE A 75 10.10 -1.12 -13.39
C ILE A 75 9.21 -0.10 -12.68
N LEU A 76 7.95 0.01 -13.14
CA LEU A 76 7.07 1.08 -12.71
C LEU A 76 6.41 0.79 -11.35
N GLY A 77 6.18 -0.47 -11.00
CA GLY A 77 5.60 -0.81 -9.71
C GLY A 77 6.47 -0.36 -8.53
N ARG A 78 7.79 -0.56 -8.62
CA ARG A 78 8.73 -0.04 -7.61
C ARG A 78 8.85 1.48 -7.67
N ALA A 79 9.03 2.05 -8.86
CA ALA A 79 9.22 3.49 -9.01
C ALA A 79 8.01 4.32 -8.54
N THR A 80 6.79 3.85 -8.83
CA THR A 80 5.55 4.50 -8.37
C THR A 80 5.36 4.35 -6.85
N ARG A 81 5.71 3.20 -6.26
CA ARG A 81 5.72 3.00 -4.80
C ARG A 81 6.69 3.97 -4.11
N ASP A 82 7.91 4.06 -4.62
CA ASP A 82 8.93 4.94 -4.05
C ASP A 82 8.51 6.42 -4.19
N LEU A 83 8.01 6.83 -5.36
CA LEU A 83 7.51 8.18 -5.58
C LEU A 83 6.35 8.52 -4.63
N ALA A 84 5.36 7.65 -4.49
CA ALA A 84 4.20 7.89 -3.64
C ALA A 84 4.61 8.16 -2.19
N ALA A 85 5.48 7.31 -1.64
CA ALA A 85 5.92 7.45 -0.26
C ALA A 85 6.82 8.68 -0.03
N GLU A 86 7.76 8.96 -0.94
CA GLU A 86 8.58 10.18 -0.84
C GLU A 86 7.71 11.44 -0.95
N TYR A 87 6.71 11.43 -1.82
CA TYR A 87 5.82 12.58 -2.00
C TYR A 87 4.88 12.76 -0.80
N THR A 88 4.42 11.68 -0.15
CA THR A 88 3.69 11.76 1.14
C THR A 88 4.51 12.51 2.18
N LYS A 89 5.80 12.17 2.31
CA LYS A 89 6.71 12.88 3.22
C LYS A 89 6.89 14.34 2.79
N GLN A 90 7.06 14.60 1.50
CA GLN A 90 7.25 15.94 0.96
C GLN A 90 6.03 16.84 1.22
N GLU A 91 4.81 16.37 0.93
CA GLU A 91 3.56 17.09 1.19
C GLU A 91 3.43 17.41 2.67
N PHE A 92 3.71 16.44 3.55
CA PHE A 92 3.66 16.65 4.99
C PHE A 92 4.65 17.71 5.46
N LYS A 93 5.86 17.75 4.91
CA LYS A 93 6.85 18.78 5.28
C LYS A 93 6.47 20.18 4.81
N LEU A 94 5.83 20.29 3.64
CA LEU A 94 5.45 21.59 3.08
C LEU A 94 4.20 22.15 3.77
N TYR A 95 3.16 21.35 3.90
CA TYR A 95 1.86 21.76 4.44
C TYR A 95 1.24 20.66 5.30
N PRO A 96 1.77 20.41 6.52
CA PRO A 96 1.36 19.26 7.33
C PRO A 96 -0.15 19.16 7.51
N GLN A 97 -0.81 20.28 7.83
CA GLN A 97 -2.24 20.31 8.18
C GLN A 97 -3.16 20.02 7.00
N ASP A 98 -2.68 20.18 5.77
CA ASP A 98 -3.45 19.92 4.55
C ASP A 98 -3.32 18.46 4.10
N THR A 99 -2.52 17.65 4.81
CA THR A 99 -2.29 16.25 4.42
C THR A 99 -3.33 15.29 5.02
N PRO A 100 -3.64 14.20 4.31
CA PRO A 100 -4.42 13.09 4.87
C PRO A 100 -3.78 12.48 6.13
N LEU A 101 -2.45 12.34 6.14
CA LEU A 101 -1.70 11.81 7.29
C LEU A 101 -1.97 12.62 8.56
N PHE A 102 -1.93 13.94 8.49
CA PHE A 102 -2.25 14.80 9.63
C PHE A 102 -3.68 14.62 10.10
N SER A 103 -4.65 14.64 9.18
CA SER A 103 -6.07 14.54 9.50
C SER A 103 -6.39 13.22 10.20
N ALA A 104 -5.84 12.11 9.69
CA ALA A 104 -5.95 10.81 10.34
C ALA A 104 -5.24 10.80 11.69
N ALA A 105 -3.93 11.08 11.72
CA ALA A 105 -3.12 10.96 12.94
C ALA A 105 -3.61 11.84 14.09
N LYS A 106 -4.10 13.05 13.80
CA LYS A 106 -4.71 13.96 14.79
C LYS A 106 -5.82 13.27 15.56
N TYR A 107 -6.73 12.58 14.87
CA TYR A 107 -7.84 11.87 15.51
C TYR A 107 -7.34 10.80 16.50
N GLY A 108 -6.23 10.13 16.19
CA GLY A 108 -5.60 9.15 17.10
C GLY A 108 -4.88 9.79 18.27
N LEU A 109 -4.10 10.84 18.01
CA LEU A 109 -3.38 11.57 19.06
C LEU A 109 -4.33 12.30 20.00
N GLU A 110 -5.42 12.89 19.52
CA GLU A 110 -6.46 13.49 20.37
C GLU A 110 -7.05 12.47 21.34
N PHE A 111 -7.33 11.26 20.86
CA PHE A 111 -7.77 10.17 21.73
C PHE A 111 -6.70 9.80 22.76
N CYS A 112 -5.43 9.68 22.36
CA CYS A 112 -4.34 9.36 23.28
C CYS A 112 -4.12 10.46 24.33
N PHE A 113 -4.18 11.73 23.94
CA PHE A 113 -4.11 12.87 24.86
C PHE A 113 -5.31 12.92 25.80
N LYS A 114 -6.53 12.63 25.34
CA LYS A 114 -7.70 12.49 26.20
C LYS A 114 -7.45 11.47 27.32
N GLN A 115 -6.95 10.29 26.98
CA GLN A 115 -6.64 9.26 27.98
C GLN A 115 -5.52 9.71 28.94
N ALA A 116 -4.47 10.34 28.41
CA ALA A 116 -3.39 10.89 29.23
C ALA A 116 -3.88 12.00 30.18
N MET A 117 -4.80 12.86 29.74
CA MET A 117 -5.42 13.91 30.56
C MET A 117 -6.28 13.32 31.66
N LEU A 118 -7.08 12.28 31.38
CA LEU A 118 -7.84 11.55 32.39
C LEU A 118 -6.92 10.93 33.46
N ALA A 119 -5.79 10.34 33.04
CA ALA A 119 -4.81 9.77 33.95
C ALA A 119 -4.11 10.82 34.83
N ASN A 120 -4.18 12.11 34.46
CA ASN A 120 -3.64 13.24 35.22
C ASN A 120 -4.76 14.08 35.88
N ASP A 121 -5.97 13.54 36.03
CA ASP A 121 -7.14 14.21 36.63
C ASP A 121 -7.44 15.60 36.01
N SER A 122 -7.22 15.75 34.70
CA SER A 122 -7.43 17.01 33.99
C SER A 122 -8.81 17.10 33.37
N GLU A 123 -9.56 18.14 33.71
CA GLU A 123 -10.86 18.49 33.12
C GLU A 123 -10.81 18.75 31.60
N LEU A 124 -9.60 18.97 31.03
CA LEU A 124 -9.44 19.16 29.59
C LEU A 124 -9.86 17.94 28.77
N ALA A 125 -9.86 16.74 29.38
CA ALA A 125 -10.34 15.53 28.73
C ALA A 125 -11.82 15.62 28.30
N GLU A 126 -12.63 16.42 28.98
CA GLU A 126 -14.05 16.63 28.66
C GLU A 126 -14.27 17.51 27.42
N LEU A 127 -13.22 18.19 26.95
CA LEU A 127 -13.25 19.01 25.73
C LEU A 127 -13.02 18.18 24.46
N ILE A 128 -12.69 16.89 24.59
CA ILE A 128 -12.51 15.95 23.47
C ILE A 128 -13.65 14.94 23.51
N ASP A 129 -14.56 15.00 22.54
CA ASP A 129 -15.86 14.33 22.60
C ASP A 129 -15.94 12.99 21.85
N HIS A 130 -14.91 12.60 21.10
CA HIS A 130 -14.89 11.32 20.41
C HIS A 130 -14.25 10.20 21.24
N GLY A 131 -14.68 8.97 20.92
CA GLY A 131 -14.15 7.73 21.48
C GLY A 131 -13.21 6.99 20.54
N PHE A 132 -12.79 7.56 19.41
CA PHE A 132 -12.02 6.85 18.37
C PHE A 132 -12.79 5.71 17.67
N ILE A 133 -14.07 5.89 17.42
CA ILE A 133 -14.92 4.84 16.80
C ILE A 133 -15.26 5.10 15.32
N ASN A 134 -14.97 6.29 14.82
CA ASN A 134 -15.30 6.71 13.45
C ASN A 134 -14.37 6.05 12.41
N THR A 135 -14.93 5.11 11.65
CA THR A 135 -14.22 4.31 10.63
C THR A 135 -13.58 5.15 9.52
N ASN A 136 -14.12 6.35 9.24
CA ASN A 136 -13.53 7.27 8.27
C ASN A 136 -12.10 7.70 8.64
N PHE A 137 -11.73 7.62 9.93
CA PHE A 137 -10.38 7.88 10.40
C PHE A 137 -9.66 6.59 10.78
N THR A 138 -10.33 5.66 11.48
CA THR A 138 -9.66 4.48 12.05
C THR A 138 -9.17 3.48 10.99
N GLU A 139 -9.69 3.54 9.77
CA GLU A 139 -9.23 2.70 8.64
C GLU A 139 -8.04 3.29 7.87
N ALA A 140 -7.58 4.49 8.26
CA ALA A 140 -6.44 5.16 7.62
C ALA A 140 -5.14 4.36 7.72
N GLU A 141 -4.26 4.54 6.74
CA GLU A 141 -3.08 3.69 6.57
C GLU A 141 -2.08 3.80 7.74
N ILE A 142 -2.02 4.97 8.40
CA ILE A 142 -1.16 5.20 9.57
C ILE A 142 -1.43 4.18 10.70
N TYR A 143 -2.68 3.75 10.88
CA TYR A 143 -3.02 2.79 11.94
C TYR A 143 -2.70 1.34 11.60
N LYS A 144 -2.31 1.06 10.34
CA LYS A 144 -1.83 -0.26 9.91
C LYS A 144 -0.32 -0.40 10.04
N MET A 145 0.40 0.71 10.26
CA MET A 145 1.83 0.69 10.57
C MET A 145 2.05 0.11 11.96
N SER A 146 2.94 -0.89 12.05
CA SER A 146 3.24 -1.59 13.30
C SER A 146 3.82 -0.63 14.36
N GLY A 147 3.28 -0.69 15.59
CA GLY A 147 3.77 0.08 16.73
C GLY A 147 3.29 1.53 16.78
N THR A 148 2.44 1.97 15.85
CA THR A 148 1.85 3.33 15.85
C THR A 148 1.04 3.60 17.12
N ASP A 149 0.28 2.60 17.56
CA ASP A 149 -0.54 2.63 18.78
C ASP A 149 0.32 2.91 20.02
N ILE A 150 1.42 2.17 20.17
CA ILE A 150 2.39 2.35 21.25
C ILE A 150 3.06 3.72 21.14
N GLY A 151 3.56 4.07 19.94
CA GLY A 151 4.28 5.32 19.72
C GLY A 151 3.44 6.56 20.01
N MET A 152 2.18 6.59 19.58
CA MET A 152 1.26 7.71 19.88
C MET A 152 0.92 7.78 21.37
N THR A 153 0.76 6.64 22.03
CA THR A 153 0.45 6.56 23.47
C THR A 153 1.62 7.06 24.31
N GLU A 154 2.83 6.55 24.06
CA GLU A 154 4.05 6.96 24.77
C GLU A 154 4.33 8.45 24.57
N TYR A 155 4.18 8.95 23.34
CA TYR A 155 4.30 10.37 23.05
C TYR A 155 3.30 11.21 23.86
N SER A 156 2.02 10.82 23.86
CA SER A 156 0.97 11.58 24.54
C SER A 156 1.19 11.60 26.06
N LEU A 157 1.57 10.47 26.66
CA LEU A 157 1.90 10.39 28.09
C LEU A 157 3.10 11.26 28.46
N LEU A 158 4.13 11.30 27.61
CA LEU A 158 5.31 12.12 27.84
C LEU A 158 5.02 13.62 27.74
N ARG A 159 4.12 14.02 26.84
CA ARG A 159 3.87 15.43 26.48
C ARG A 159 2.66 16.06 27.19
N VAL A 160 1.82 15.27 27.88
CA VAL A 160 0.53 15.74 28.43
C VAL A 160 0.66 16.93 29.38
N LEU A 161 1.69 16.97 30.23
CA LEU A 161 1.88 18.09 31.17
C LEU A 161 2.18 19.39 30.42
N ASP A 162 3.06 19.34 29.41
CA ASP A 162 3.37 20.51 28.57
C ASP A 162 2.13 21.01 27.81
N VAL A 163 1.28 20.10 27.35
CA VAL A 163 0.01 20.44 26.69
C VAL A 163 -0.94 21.16 27.64
N ILE A 164 -1.08 20.68 28.88
CA ILE A 164 -1.92 21.31 29.90
C ILE A 164 -1.39 22.71 30.24
N GLU A 165 -0.09 22.87 30.40
CA GLU A 165 0.54 24.17 30.69
C GLU A 165 0.37 25.15 29.53
N GLU A 166 0.61 24.71 28.30
CA GLU A 166 0.45 25.55 27.12
C GLU A 166 -1.01 25.96 26.90
N PHE A 167 -1.96 25.04 27.12
CA PHE A 167 -3.39 25.37 27.13
C PHE A 167 -3.70 26.46 28.16
N ARG A 168 -3.23 26.32 29.41
CA ARG A 168 -3.49 27.32 30.47
C ARG A 168 -2.94 28.69 30.08
N ARG A 169 -1.75 28.74 29.50
CA ARG A 169 -1.11 29.97 29.02
C ARG A 169 -1.94 30.64 27.93
N LEU A 170 -2.33 29.89 26.89
CA LEU A 170 -3.13 30.41 25.77
C LEU A 170 -4.55 30.79 26.21
N TRP A 171 -5.16 30.02 27.11
CA TRP A 171 -6.46 30.31 27.67
C TRP A 171 -6.44 31.60 28.50
N ALA A 172 -5.41 31.83 29.31
CA ALA A 172 -5.26 33.09 30.05
C ALA A 172 -5.19 34.30 29.12
N ILE A 173 -4.46 34.20 28.00
CA ILE A 173 -4.43 35.24 26.96
C ILE A 173 -5.83 35.43 26.37
N LYS A 174 -6.52 34.34 26.03
CA LYS A 174 -7.86 34.42 25.44
C LYS A 174 -8.88 35.05 26.39
N VAL A 175 -8.81 34.78 27.69
CA VAL A 175 -9.67 35.40 28.71
C VAL A 175 -9.49 36.91 28.72
N GLU A 176 -8.25 37.42 28.63
CA GLU A 176 -8.00 38.86 28.56
C GLU A 176 -8.50 39.49 27.25
N GLU A 177 -8.50 38.76 26.13
CA GLU A 177 -9.14 39.21 24.90
C GLU A 177 -10.66 39.31 25.04
N LEU A 178 -11.30 38.25 25.57
CA LEU A 178 -12.75 38.20 25.73
C LEU A 178 -13.26 39.28 26.68
N LYS A 179 -12.50 39.64 27.73
CA LYS A 179 -12.83 40.77 28.62
C LYS A 179 -12.91 42.11 27.88
N LYS A 180 -12.14 42.30 26.80
CA LYS A 180 -12.14 43.53 26.00
C LYS A 180 -13.33 43.64 25.05
N GLU A 181 -14.03 42.54 24.80
CA GLU A 181 -15.21 42.52 23.92
C GLU A 181 -16.47 43.07 24.61
N GLU A 182 -16.39 43.47 25.89
CA GLU A 182 -17.47 44.05 26.71
C GLU A 182 -18.80 43.25 26.67
N LYS A 183 -18.71 41.96 26.33
CA LYS A 183 -19.83 41.01 26.21
C LYS A 183 -19.77 40.01 27.36
N GLN A 184 -20.93 39.63 27.90
CA GLN A 184 -21.03 38.46 28.76
C GLN A 184 -21.13 37.20 27.91
N PHE A 185 -20.22 36.26 28.14
CA PHE A 185 -20.21 34.96 27.46
C PHE A 185 -20.95 33.93 28.30
N THR A 186 -21.77 33.14 27.63
CA THR A 186 -22.42 31.95 28.21
C THR A 186 -21.39 30.84 28.45
N GLU A 187 -21.72 29.88 29.33
CA GLU A 187 -20.86 28.71 29.57
C GLU A 187 -20.57 27.92 28.28
N ARG A 188 -21.56 27.84 27.38
CA ARG A 188 -21.40 27.21 26.07
C ARG A 188 -20.37 27.95 25.21
N GLU A 189 -20.45 29.27 25.09
CA GLU A 189 -19.49 30.06 24.32
C GLU A 189 -18.08 29.94 24.92
N ILE A 190 -17.96 29.95 26.25
CA ILE A 190 -16.68 29.72 26.93
C ILE A 190 -16.12 28.32 26.60
N LYS A 191 -16.97 27.29 26.61
CA LYS A 191 -16.57 25.93 26.23
C LYS A 191 -16.07 25.87 24.79
N GLU A 192 -16.80 26.47 23.84
CA GLU A 192 -16.40 26.53 22.43
C GLU A 192 -15.05 27.25 22.23
N HIS A 193 -14.76 28.29 23.02
CA HIS A 193 -13.44 28.93 23.00
C HIS A 193 -12.34 28.05 23.58
N LYS A 194 -12.59 27.33 24.69
CA LYS A 194 -11.64 26.37 25.25
C LYS A 194 -11.34 25.24 24.27
N GLU A 195 -12.37 24.66 23.65
CA GLU A 195 -12.23 23.62 22.62
C GLU A 195 -11.34 24.09 21.47
N LYS A 196 -11.54 25.32 20.96
CA LYS A 196 -10.68 25.91 19.92
C LYS A 196 -9.22 26.10 20.36
N VAL A 197 -9.00 26.56 21.60
CA VAL A 197 -7.63 26.72 22.12
C VAL A 197 -6.94 25.36 22.24
N LEU A 198 -7.64 24.36 22.78
CA LEU A 198 -7.10 23.02 22.90
C LEU A 198 -6.83 22.38 21.53
N ASP A 199 -7.76 22.50 20.58
CA ASP A 199 -7.59 22.00 19.20
C ASP A 199 -6.31 22.57 18.58
N ASN A 200 -6.06 23.88 18.71
CA ASN A 200 -4.83 24.49 18.18
C ASN A 200 -3.54 23.92 18.80
N VAL A 201 -3.54 23.66 20.12
CA VAL A 201 -2.41 23.03 20.79
C VAL A 201 -2.20 21.60 20.28
N LEU A 202 -3.27 20.80 20.18
CA LEU A 202 -3.18 19.41 19.74
C LEU A 202 -2.82 19.27 18.24
N ARG A 203 -3.24 20.22 17.40
CA ARG A 203 -2.76 20.35 16.01
C ARG A 203 -1.24 20.54 15.97
N ALA A 204 -0.70 21.43 16.81
CA ALA A 204 0.74 21.66 16.88
C ALA A 204 1.50 20.41 17.38
N GLU A 205 0.95 19.72 18.38
CA GLU A 205 1.52 18.46 18.87
C GLU A 205 1.46 17.34 17.83
N THR A 206 0.43 17.28 16.99
CA THR A 206 0.35 16.32 15.88
C THR A 206 1.47 16.55 14.87
N VAL A 207 1.74 17.80 14.49
CA VAL A 207 2.88 18.12 13.62
C VAL A 207 4.20 17.77 14.30
N ARG A 208 4.33 18.11 15.59
CA ARG A 208 5.53 17.85 16.39
C ARG A 208 5.85 16.35 16.46
N TYR A 209 4.86 15.50 16.70
CA TYR A 209 5.01 14.04 16.69
C TYR A 209 5.74 13.50 15.45
N PHE A 210 5.48 14.07 14.28
CA PHE A 210 6.11 13.65 13.03
C PHE A 210 7.45 14.32 12.73
N LEU A 211 7.66 15.57 13.17
CA LEU A 211 8.83 16.37 12.80
C LEU A 211 9.95 16.41 13.86
N THR A 212 9.71 15.97 15.09
CA THR A 212 10.76 15.85 16.12
C THR A 212 11.64 14.63 15.90
N GLU A 213 12.76 14.55 16.63
CA GLU A 213 13.70 13.42 16.60
C GLU A 213 14.14 13.08 15.17
N ASP A 214 14.55 14.11 14.42
CA ASP A 214 14.97 13.96 13.01
C ASP A 214 13.91 13.25 12.14
N GLU A 215 12.65 13.67 12.30
CA GLU A 215 11.50 13.19 11.53
C GLU A 215 11.26 11.67 11.68
N LYS A 216 11.66 11.06 12.80
CA LYS A 216 11.61 9.60 13.04
C LYS A 216 10.26 8.98 12.67
N ASN A 217 9.14 9.50 13.19
CA ASN A 217 7.82 8.91 12.95
C ASN A 217 7.34 9.14 11.50
N LEU A 218 7.71 10.26 10.88
CA LEU A 218 7.41 10.51 9.47
C LEU A 218 8.21 9.58 8.56
N ASN A 219 9.47 9.32 8.90
CA ASN A 219 10.33 8.37 8.21
C ASN A 219 9.84 6.93 8.36
N LEU A 220 9.35 6.54 9.54
CA LEU A 220 8.72 5.22 9.75
C LEU A 220 7.48 5.04 8.86
N TYR A 221 6.61 6.06 8.80
CA TYR A 221 5.43 6.00 7.92
C TYR A 221 5.82 5.93 6.45
N LYS A 222 6.80 6.74 6.01
CA LYS A 222 7.36 6.66 4.66
C LYS A 222 7.89 5.26 4.35
N GLN A 223 8.69 4.68 5.24
CA GLN A 223 9.27 3.35 5.08
C GLN A 223 8.20 2.26 5.02
N HIS A 224 7.13 2.38 5.82
CA HIS A 224 5.97 1.49 5.75
C HIS A 224 5.33 1.50 4.35
N LEU A 225 5.09 2.69 3.77
CA LEU A 225 4.55 2.81 2.41
C LEU A 225 5.52 2.26 1.34
N GLN A 226 6.83 2.44 1.51
CA GLN A 226 7.88 1.92 0.61
C GLN A 226 8.12 0.42 0.71
N LYS A 227 7.65 -0.22 1.77
CA LYS A 227 7.89 -1.63 2.01
C LYS A 227 7.17 -2.48 0.97
N GLU A 228 7.91 -3.38 0.35
CA GLU A 228 7.37 -4.29 -0.67
C GLU A 228 6.18 -5.08 -0.12
N TYR A 229 5.15 -5.26 -0.96
CA TYR A 229 3.93 -6.00 -0.63
C TYR A 229 3.01 -5.38 0.43
N VAL A 230 3.34 -4.22 1.00
CA VAL A 230 2.36 -3.43 1.76
C VAL A 230 1.30 -2.91 0.80
N TRP A 231 0.03 -3.19 1.09
CA TRP A 231 -1.09 -2.84 0.23
C TRP A 231 -1.23 -1.33 0.10
N GLY A 232 -1.37 -0.84 -1.14
CA GLY A 232 -1.62 0.57 -1.40
C GLY A 232 -3.06 0.96 -1.07
N SER A 233 -3.22 2.04 -0.31
CA SER A 233 -4.51 2.67 0.00
C SER A 233 -4.91 3.69 -1.06
N GLU A 234 -6.19 4.05 -1.10
CA GLU A 234 -6.71 5.15 -1.93
C GLU A 234 -6.05 6.50 -1.58
N GLU A 235 -5.76 6.72 -0.30
CA GLU A 235 -4.97 7.86 0.19
C GLU A 235 -3.62 7.97 -0.55
N THR A 236 -2.87 6.87 -0.60
CA THR A 236 -1.54 6.83 -1.24
C THR A 236 -1.64 6.96 -2.76
N LEU A 237 -2.69 6.40 -3.37
CA LEU A 237 -2.97 6.55 -4.80
C LEU A 237 -3.15 8.02 -5.19
N LEU A 238 -3.91 8.80 -4.40
CA LEU A 238 -4.14 10.20 -4.71
C LEU A 238 -2.88 11.05 -4.54
N VAL A 239 -2.04 10.74 -3.55
CA VAL A 239 -0.71 11.36 -3.39
C VAL A 239 0.17 11.07 -4.61
N LEU A 240 0.25 9.78 -5.03
CA LEU A 240 0.98 9.38 -6.23
C LEU A 240 0.49 10.12 -7.47
N HIS A 241 -0.82 10.24 -7.63
CA HIS A 241 -1.41 10.88 -8.79
C HIS A 241 -1.07 12.39 -8.85
N ARG A 242 -1.15 13.11 -7.72
CA ARG A 242 -0.68 14.50 -7.62
C ARG A 242 0.80 14.63 -7.98
N ALA A 243 1.64 13.72 -7.47
CA ALA A 243 3.07 13.71 -7.75
C ALA A 243 3.37 13.56 -9.26
N ILE A 244 2.67 12.63 -9.93
CA ILE A 244 2.86 12.40 -11.37
C ILE A 244 2.41 13.61 -12.20
N GLN A 245 1.25 14.20 -11.88
CA GLN A 245 0.75 15.39 -12.57
C GLN A 245 1.61 16.63 -12.31
N GLY A 246 2.44 16.63 -11.26
CA GLY A 246 3.19 17.80 -10.81
C GLY A 246 2.27 18.87 -10.21
N GLU A 247 1.24 18.44 -9.46
CA GLU A 247 0.28 19.35 -8.82
C GLU A 247 0.99 20.29 -7.83
N ARG A 248 0.71 21.59 -7.95
CA ARG A 248 1.26 22.64 -7.10
C ARG A 248 0.17 23.65 -6.73
N MET A 249 -0.02 23.85 -5.43
CA MET A 249 -0.88 24.90 -4.88
C MET A 249 -0.06 26.18 -4.68
N VAL A 250 -0.44 27.26 -5.36
CA VAL A 250 0.29 28.54 -5.33
C VAL A 250 -0.66 29.66 -4.91
N ARG A 251 -0.23 30.48 -3.94
CA ARG A 251 -1.00 31.66 -3.53
C ARG A 251 -0.84 32.77 -4.56
N ASN A 252 -1.95 33.25 -5.10
CA ASN A 252 -1.97 34.33 -6.09
C ASN A 252 -1.95 35.72 -5.43
N GLU A 253 -1.90 36.77 -6.25
CA GLU A 253 -1.90 38.17 -5.81
C GLU A 253 -3.15 38.56 -5.00
N ARG A 254 -4.26 37.87 -5.21
CA ARG A 254 -5.52 38.05 -4.46
C ARG A 254 -5.55 37.30 -3.13
N LYS A 255 -4.43 36.66 -2.75
CA LYS A 255 -4.28 35.81 -1.57
C LYS A 255 -5.17 34.56 -1.59
N THR A 256 -5.78 34.20 -2.72
CA THR A 256 -6.44 32.89 -2.88
C THR A 256 -5.41 31.85 -3.35
N ILE A 257 -5.76 30.57 -3.23
CA ILE A 257 -4.90 29.46 -3.66
C ILE A 257 -5.41 28.97 -5.01
N ASP A 258 -4.53 28.96 -6.01
CA ASP A 258 -4.78 28.37 -7.32
C ASP A 258 -3.97 27.07 -7.44
N THR A 259 -4.55 26.08 -8.12
CA THR A 259 -3.91 24.77 -8.36
C THR A 259 -3.38 24.71 -9.80
N PHE A 260 -2.10 24.35 -9.94
CA PHE A 260 -1.42 24.19 -11.22
C PHE A 260 -0.93 22.76 -11.41
N TYR A 261 -0.91 22.30 -12.65
CA TYR A 261 -0.41 20.99 -13.04
C TYR A 261 0.66 21.16 -14.11
N ASP A 262 1.70 20.31 -14.09
CA ASP A 262 2.57 20.18 -15.26
C ASP A 262 1.78 19.53 -16.40
N HIS A 263 1.10 18.41 -16.07
CA HIS A 263 0.29 17.62 -16.99
C HIS A 263 -0.95 17.10 -16.26
N GLU A 264 -2.11 17.70 -16.51
CA GLU A 264 -3.38 17.28 -15.94
C GLU A 264 -3.85 15.94 -16.54
N MET A 265 -4.27 15.02 -15.69
CA MET A 265 -4.77 13.70 -16.04
C MET A 265 -5.99 13.38 -15.17
N ILE A 266 -7.15 13.19 -15.79
CA ILE A 266 -8.37 12.85 -15.05
C ILE A 266 -8.34 11.37 -14.65
N LEU A 267 -8.14 11.09 -13.35
CA LEU A 267 -8.24 9.78 -12.73
C LEU A 267 -9.63 9.56 -12.12
N HIS A 268 -10.28 8.44 -12.45
CA HIS A 268 -11.46 7.95 -11.71
C HIS A 268 -11.14 6.68 -10.93
N ILE A 269 -11.83 6.50 -9.81
CA ILE A 269 -11.74 5.29 -8.98
C ILE A 269 -13.08 4.56 -9.03
N HIS A 270 -13.06 3.33 -9.55
CA HIS A 270 -14.22 2.45 -9.62
C HIS A 270 -14.20 1.47 -8.44
N ARG A 271 -15.38 0.98 -8.06
CA ARG A 271 -15.53 -0.04 -7.00
C ARG A 271 -16.23 -1.26 -7.59
N SER A 272 -15.54 -2.40 -7.59
CA SER A 272 -16.03 -3.69 -8.09
C SER A 272 -16.67 -3.59 -9.49
N GLY A 273 -15.97 -2.91 -10.40
CA GLY A 273 -16.38 -2.68 -11.79
C GLY A 273 -17.40 -1.56 -12.00
N SER A 274 -17.94 -0.99 -10.91
CA SER A 274 -18.94 0.07 -10.98
C SER A 274 -18.31 1.45 -10.93
N SER A 275 -18.77 2.33 -11.80
CA SER A 275 -18.34 3.73 -11.80
C SER A 275 -18.99 4.50 -10.65
N PRO A 276 -18.32 5.55 -10.12
CA PRO A 276 -18.95 6.40 -9.13
C PRO A 276 -20.20 7.09 -9.69
N PHE A 277 -21.22 7.31 -8.84
CA PHE A 277 -22.48 7.98 -9.21
C PHE A 277 -22.27 9.41 -9.70
N THR A 278 -21.24 10.08 -9.20
CA THR A 278 -20.83 11.42 -9.62
C THR A 278 -19.44 11.33 -10.24
N GLN A 279 -19.30 11.92 -11.43
CA GLN A 279 -18.04 11.97 -12.16
C GLN A 279 -17.79 13.40 -12.63
N SER A 280 -16.57 13.87 -12.42
CA SER A 280 -16.06 15.07 -13.07
C SER A 280 -15.25 14.67 -14.30
N GLY A 281 -15.60 15.26 -15.45
CA GLY A 281 -14.89 15.08 -16.71
C GLY A 281 -14.88 13.65 -17.25
N HIS A 282 -14.12 13.45 -18.33
CA HIS A 282 -13.93 12.14 -18.95
C HIS A 282 -12.60 11.54 -18.48
N PRO A 283 -12.59 10.34 -17.88
CA PRO A 283 -11.37 9.76 -17.34
C PRO A 283 -10.41 9.36 -18.44
N VAL A 284 -9.13 9.63 -18.22
CA VAL A 284 -8.01 9.10 -19.02
C VAL A 284 -7.30 7.95 -18.32
N MET A 285 -7.53 7.79 -17.02
CA MET A 285 -7.11 6.64 -16.21
C MET A 285 -8.25 6.21 -15.30
N ILE A 286 -8.46 4.91 -15.16
CA ILE A 286 -9.43 4.36 -14.20
C ILE A 286 -8.76 3.23 -13.43
N LEU A 287 -8.72 3.37 -12.11
CA LEU A 287 -8.32 2.29 -11.22
C LEU A 287 -9.57 1.68 -10.57
N ASN A 288 -9.66 0.36 -10.56
CA ASN A 288 -10.78 -0.36 -9.98
C ASN A 288 -10.35 -1.06 -8.70
N ASN A 289 -11.01 -0.74 -7.59
CA ASN A 289 -10.83 -1.44 -6.32
C ASN A 289 -11.84 -2.59 -6.23
N GLU A 290 -11.35 -3.81 -6.11
CA GLU A 290 -12.17 -5.02 -6.01
C GLU A 290 -12.25 -5.44 -4.55
N ASN A 291 -13.38 -5.14 -3.92
CA ASN A 291 -13.74 -5.57 -2.57
C ASN A 291 -12.67 -5.24 -1.50
N ASN A 292 -11.95 -4.12 -1.64
CA ASN A 292 -10.87 -3.69 -0.75
C ASN A 292 -9.69 -4.67 -0.63
N VAL A 293 -9.54 -5.63 -1.56
CA VAL A 293 -8.46 -6.64 -1.52
C VAL A 293 -7.56 -6.65 -2.75
N HIS A 294 -8.06 -6.13 -3.87
CA HIS A 294 -7.31 -6.09 -5.13
C HIS A 294 -7.55 -4.79 -5.89
N TRP A 295 -6.57 -4.41 -6.68
CA TRP A 295 -6.63 -3.23 -7.55
C TRP A 295 -6.31 -3.65 -8.96
N THR A 296 -7.14 -3.22 -9.92
CA THR A 296 -7.02 -3.56 -11.34
C THR A 296 -7.14 -2.31 -12.20
N SER A 297 -6.73 -2.41 -13.47
CA SER A 297 -6.80 -1.29 -14.42
C SER A 297 -8.03 -1.43 -15.29
N SER A 298 -8.81 -0.36 -15.43
CA SER A 298 -9.87 -0.29 -16.43
C SER A 298 -9.50 0.77 -17.46
N ILE A 299 -9.29 0.37 -18.71
CA ILE A 299 -8.81 1.27 -19.76
C ILE A 299 -10.02 1.90 -20.48
N PRO A 300 -10.15 3.24 -20.47
CA PRO A 300 -11.22 3.94 -21.19
C PRO A 300 -11.14 3.68 -22.69
N GLU A 301 -12.30 3.59 -23.35
CA GLU A 301 -12.37 3.38 -24.82
C GLU A 301 -11.77 4.55 -25.62
N SER A 302 -11.75 5.75 -25.04
CA SER A 302 -11.05 6.92 -25.59
C SER A 302 -9.53 6.79 -25.57
N ILE A 303 -8.98 5.92 -24.73
CA ILE A 303 -7.54 5.67 -24.58
C ILE A 303 -7.13 4.43 -25.37
N PHE A 304 -7.92 3.36 -25.28
CA PHE A 304 -7.67 2.13 -26.00
C PHE A 304 -8.98 1.40 -26.30
N ALA A 305 -9.16 1.08 -27.57
CA ALA A 305 -10.20 0.18 -28.04
C ALA A 305 -9.52 -0.92 -28.87
N THR A 306 -9.61 -2.17 -28.41
CA THR A 306 -9.10 -3.29 -29.21
C THR A 306 -9.88 -3.35 -30.51
N LYS A 307 -9.13 -3.39 -31.63
CA LYS A 307 -9.71 -3.67 -32.96
C LYS A 307 -9.71 -5.17 -33.25
N LEU A 308 -9.05 -5.95 -32.42
CA LEU A 308 -8.92 -7.40 -32.52
C LEU A 308 -10.00 -8.10 -31.70
N THR A 309 -10.46 -9.23 -32.21
CA THR A 309 -11.23 -10.21 -31.44
C THR A 309 -10.33 -10.89 -30.39
N ASP A 310 -10.95 -11.50 -29.37
CA ASP A 310 -10.21 -12.22 -28.31
C ASP A 310 -9.32 -13.33 -28.90
N THR A 311 -9.78 -14.00 -29.96
CA THR A 311 -9.01 -15.04 -30.66
C THR A 311 -7.78 -14.45 -31.37
N GLU A 312 -7.94 -13.32 -32.05
CA GLU A 312 -6.80 -12.62 -32.67
C GLU A 312 -5.81 -12.13 -31.62
N GLN A 313 -6.28 -11.60 -30.48
CA GLN A 313 -5.41 -11.18 -29.39
C GLN A 313 -4.60 -12.37 -28.83
N LYS A 314 -5.24 -13.52 -28.63
CA LYS A 314 -4.57 -14.76 -28.19
C LYS A 314 -3.49 -15.22 -29.18
N LEU A 315 -3.71 -15.04 -30.49
CA LEU A 315 -2.69 -15.33 -31.50
C LEU A 315 -1.43 -14.47 -31.29
N PHE A 316 -1.60 -13.17 -31.04
CA PHE A 316 -0.48 -12.26 -30.80
C PHE A 316 0.28 -12.55 -29.50
N GLU A 317 -0.42 -13.00 -28.46
CA GLU A 317 0.24 -13.45 -27.23
C GLU A 317 1.16 -14.67 -27.50
N ILE A 318 0.67 -15.67 -28.25
CA ILE A 318 1.47 -16.84 -28.62
C ILE A 318 2.65 -16.43 -29.52
N LEU A 319 2.47 -15.46 -30.42
CA LEU A 319 3.54 -14.93 -31.26
C LEU A 319 4.64 -14.25 -30.44
N ASP A 320 4.27 -13.46 -29.43
CA ASP A 320 5.24 -12.83 -28.53
C ASP A 320 5.97 -13.89 -27.67
N GLU A 321 5.31 -14.98 -27.30
CA GLU A 321 5.97 -16.14 -26.65
C GLU A 321 6.99 -16.82 -27.58
N LEU A 322 6.62 -17.06 -28.85
CA LEU A 322 7.52 -17.61 -29.87
C LEU A 322 8.73 -16.70 -30.11
N ARG A 323 8.52 -15.37 -30.23
CA ARG A 323 9.59 -14.38 -30.46
C ARG A 323 10.64 -14.42 -29.37
N LEU A 324 10.22 -14.59 -28.11
CA LEU A 324 11.16 -14.58 -27.00
C LEU A 324 11.85 -15.93 -26.80
N MET A 325 11.14 -17.05 -26.99
CA MET A 325 11.80 -18.35 -27.01
C MET A 325 12.91 -18.35 -28.08
N HIS A 326 12.66 -17.72 -29.22
CA HIS A 326 13.68 -17.46 -30.24
C HIS A 326 14.83 -16.57 -29.70
N SER A 327 14.55 -15.44 -29.04
CA SER A 327 15.61 -14.54 -28.55
C SER A 327 16.51 -15.16 -27.47
N LYS A 328 15.97 -16.04 -26.62
CA LYS A 328 16.77 -16.77 -25.60
C LYS A 328 17.79 -17.72 -26.24
N ILE A 329 17.43 -18.35 -27.36
CA ILE A 329 18.27 -19.35 -28.02
C ILE A 329 19.25 -18.68 -29.00
N SER A 330 18.87 -17.56 -29.61
CA SER A 330 19.76 -16.78 -30.49
C SER A 330 20.97 -16.19 -29.76
N LEU A 331 20.89 -16.00 -28.43
CA LEU A 331 22.04 -15.64 -27.58
C LEU A 331 23.02 -16.82 -27.39
N GLU A 332 22.58 -18.05 -27.65
CA GLU A 332 23.36 -19.26 -27.41
C GLU A 332 23.90 -19.89 -28.70
N GLN A 333 23.20 -19.84 -29.85
CA GLN A 333 23.68 -20.40 -31.14
C GLN A 333 23.05 -19.73 -32.39
N ASN A 334 23.87 -19.29 -33.34
CA ASN A 334 23.45 -18.87 -34.69
C ASN A 334 23.11 -20.09 -35.57
N LYS A 335 21.85 -20.56 -35.56
CA LYS A 335 21.36 -21.58 -36.50
C LYS A 335 20.28 -21.06 -37.46
N PRO A 336 20.22 -21.56 -38.71
CA PRO A 336 19.29 -21.11 -39.74
C PRO A 336 17.81 -21.51 -39.50
N GLU A 337 17.51 -22.35 -38.51
CA GLU A 337 16.13 -22.63 -38.10
C GLU A 337 15.40 -21.41 -37.52
N TYR A 338 16.14 -20.43 -37.01
CA TYR A 338 15.62 -19.33 -36.20
C TYR A 338 15.12 -18.17 -37.06
N ASP A 339 15.71 -17.94 -38.23
CA ASP A 339 15.18 -17.04 -39.26
C ASP A 339 13.74 -17.40 -39.67
N LEU A 340 13.34 -18.67 -39.61
CA LEU A 340 11.98 -19.10 -39.96
C LEU A 340 10.92 -18.53 -39.01
N ILE A 341 11.24 -18.28 -37.74
CA ILE A 341 10.32 -17.68 -36.77
C ILE A 341 10.13 -16.20 -37.10
N LEU A 342 11.22 -15.48 -37.39
CA LEU A 342 11.13 -14.07 -37.81
C LEU A 342 10.32 -13.92 -39.10
N VAL A 343 10.50 -14.83 -40.06
CA VAL A 343 9.70 -14.87 -41.29
C VAL A 343 8.23 -15.17 -40.97
N LEU A 344 7.93 -16.16 -40.10
CA LEU A 344 6.57 -16.48 -39.66
C LEU A 344 5.86 -15.26 -39.06
N MET A 345 6.55 -14.52 -38.19
CA MET A 345 6.00 -13.32 -37.56
C MET A 345 5.70 -12.23 -38.59
N LYS A 346 6.63 -12.02 -39.54
CA LYS A 346 6.47 -11.05 -40.61
C LYS A 346 5.29 -11.39 -41.53
N GLU A 347 5.04 -12.68 -41.81
CA GLU A 347 3.87 -13.09 -42.59
C GLU A 347 2.55 -12.78 -41.88
N ILE A 348 2.49 -12.88 -40.54
CA ILE A 348 1.29 -12.48 -39.79
C ILE A 348 1.09 -10.96 -39.79
N GLU A 349 2.15 -10.18 -39.61
CA GLU A 349 2.10 -8.73 -39.78
C GLU A 349 1.62 -8.35 -41.20
N THR A 350 2.02 -9.13 -42.19
CA THR A 350 1.64 -8.96 -43.60
C THR A 350 0.13 -9.19 -43.79
N ILE A 351 -0.47 -10.20 -43.15
CA ILE A 351 -1.93 -10.43 -43.15
C ILE A 351 -2.68 -9.21 -42.57
N GLN A 352 -2.14 -8.56 -41.54
CA GLN A 352 -2.76 -7.40 -40.88
C GLN A 352 -2.68 -6.11 -41.68
N ALA A 353 -1.75 -5.99 -42.63
CA ALA A 353 -1.52 -4.77 -43.40
C ALA A 353 -2.63 -4.44 -44.44
N ASN A 354 -3.83 -5.01 -44.31
CA ASN A 354 -4.99 -4.83 -45.18
C ASN A 354 -4.71 -5.12 -46.67
N LEU A 355 -4.16 -6.30 -46.94
CA LEU A 355 -3.87 -6.77 -48.29
C LEU A 355 -5.11 -7.35 -49.00
N THR A 356 -5.02 -7.55 -50.31
CA THR A 356 -6.05 -8.23 -51.11
C THR A 356 -6.27 -9.67 -50.63
N SER A 357 -7.45 -10.24 -50.91
CA SER A 357 -7.76 -11.65 -50.56
C SER A 357 -6.68 -12.62 -51.05
N GLU A 358 -6.20 -12.43 -52.27
CA GLU A 358 -5.18 -13.29 -52.87
C GLU A 358 -3.83 -13.22 -52.13
N MET A 359 -3.42 -12.03 -51.67
CA MET A 359 -2.19 -11.86 -50.90
C MET A 359 -2.34 -12.44 -49.49
N LYS A 360 -3.53 -12.32 -48.87
CA LYS A 360 -3.84 -12.95 -47.59
C LYS A 360 -3.79 -14.48 -47.67
N GLU A 361 -4.37 -15.06 -48.71
CA GLU A 361 -4.32 -16.51 -48.97
C GLU A 361 -2.88 -17.00 -49.13
N LYS A 362 -2.05 -16.28 -49.90
CA LYS A 362 -0.61 -16.59 -50.05
C LYS A 362 0.15 -16.51 -48.72
N ALA A 363 -0.10 -15.49 -47.91
CA ALA A 363 0.52 -15.36 -46.59
C ALA A 363 0.08 -16.47 -45.63
N ILE A 364 -1.21 -16.85 -45.66
CA ILE A 364 -1.74 -17.99 -44.88
C ILE A 364 -1.06 -19.30 -45.30
N GLU A 365 -0.93 -19.54 -46.60
CA GLU A 365 -0.22 -20.71 -47.12
C GLU A 365 1.25 -20.73 -46.65
N ALA A 366 1.94 -19.59 -46.75
CA ALA A 366 3.31 -19.44 -46.27
C ALA A 366 3.42 -19.75 -44.78
N ILE A 367 2.49 -19.29 -43.95
CA ILE A 367 2.45 -19.58 -42.51
C ILE A 367 2.32 -21.08 -42.26
N PHE A 368 1.41 -21.79 -42.92
CA PHE A 368 1.28 -23.24 -42.77
C PHE A 368 2.56 -23.98 -43.17
N GLN A 369 3.20 -23.58 -44.27
CA GLN A 369 4.47 -24.16 -44.71
C GLN A 369 5.60 -23.90 -43.71
N LEU A 370 5.70 -22.68 -43.18
CA LEU A 370 6.69 -22.29 -42.18
C LEU A 370 6.48 -23.03 -40.86
N SER A 371 5.25 -23.10 -40.37
CA SER A 371 4.91 -23.86 -39.17
C SER A 371 5.24 -25.35 -39.33
N GLY A 372 4.95 -25.96 -40.49
CA GLY A 372 5.34 -27.35 -40.77
C GLY A 372 6.85 -27.56 -40.70
N LYS A 373 7.64 -26.65 -41.30
CA LYS A 373 9.11 -26.68 -41.23
C LYS A 373 9.63 -26.52 -39.79
N LEU A 374 9.05 -25.59 -39.03
CA LEU A 374 9.38 -25.38 -37.62
C LEU A 374 9.04 -26.62 -36.79
N MET A 375 7.94 -27.29 -37.10
CA MET A 375 7.50 -28.49 -36.38
C MET A 375 8.45 -29.68 -36.55
N ILE A 376 8.99 -29.86 -37.76
CA ILE A 376 9.99 -30.90 -38.04
C ILE A 376 11.30 -30.62 -37.29
N LYS A 377 11.70 -29.34 -37.24
CA LYS A 377 13.00 -28.92 -36.73
C LYS A 377 13.04 -28.77 -35.21
N LEU A 378 11.98 -28.22 -34.61
CA LEU A 378 11.91 -27.88 -33.19
C LEU A 378 10.93 -28.77 -32.41
N GLY A 379 10.08 -29.56 -33.09
CA GLY A 379 9.05 -30.37 -32.45
C GLY A 379 9.56 -31.56 -31.62
N SER A 380 10.86 -31.83 -31.62
CA SER A 380 11.49 -32.78 -30.69
C SER A 380 11.57 -32.22 -29.27
N ASP A 381 11.62 -30.89 -29.11
CA ASP A 381 11.52 -30.22 -27.82
C ASP A 381 10.04 -30.09 -27.43
N SER A 382 9.68 -30.55 -26.24
CA SER A 382 8.29 -30.58 -25.77
C SER A 382 7.68 -29.18 -25.61
N THR A 383 8.48 -28.18 -25.26
CA THR A 383 8.05 -26.79 -25.09
C THR A 383 7.77 -26.16 -26.45
N TRP A 384 8.69 -26.31 -27.40
CA TRP A 384 8.50 -25.83 -28.78
C TRP A 384 7.35 -26.54 -29.47
N LYS A 385 7.21 -27.85 -29.26
CA LYS A 385 6.10 -28.63 -29.80
C LYS A 385 4.76 -28.07 -29.32
N LEU A 386 4.64 -27.78 -28.03
CA LEU A 386 3.40 -27.23 -27.46
C LEU A 386 3.11 -25.83 -28.02
N LEU A 387 4.11 -24.94 -28.07
CA LEU A 387 3.96 -23.57 -28.56
C LEU A 387 3.54 -23.52 -30.02
N ILE A 388 4.21 -24.28 -30.90
CA ILE A 388 3.88 -24.31 -32.33
C ILE A 388 2.49 -24.94 -32.55
N SER A 389 2.13 -25.97 -31.78
CA SER A 389 0.80 -26.57 -31.84
C SER A 389 -0.30 -25.59 -31.42
N ASN A 390 -0.09 -24.85 -30.32
CA ASN A 390 -1.03 -23.83 -29.85
C ASN A 390 -1.15 -22.69 -30.86
N PHE A 391 -0.03 -22.26 -31.43
CA PHE A 391 0.00 -21.27 -32.50
C PHE A 391 -0.85 -21.71 -33.69
N LEU A 392 -0.63 -22.92 -34.21
CA LEU A 392 -1.38 -23.45 -35.35
C LEU A 392 -2.88 -23.54 -35.05
N HIS A 393 -3.24 -24.02 -33.86
CA HIS A 393 -4.64 -24.10 -33.45
C HIS A 393 -5.33 -22.73 -33.48
N VAL A 394 -4.75 -21.74 -32.80
CA VAL A 394 -5.34 -20.39 -32.73
C VAL A 394 -5.29 -19.68 -34.09
N PHE A 395 -4.25 -19.93 -34.90
CA PHE A 395 -4.15 -19.39 -36.24
C PHE A 395 -5.25 -19.91 -37.17
N ILE A 396 -5.58 -21.21 -37.09
CA ILE A 396 -6.70 -21.81 -37.83
C ILE A 396 -8.02 -21.13 -37.42
N GLU A 397 -8.24 -20.90 -36.12
CA GLU A 397 -9.43 -20.18 -35.64
C GLU A 397 -9.50 -18.73 -36.15
N CYS A 398 -8.36 -18.07 -36.34
CA CYS A 398 -8.30 -16.69 -36.88
C CYS A 398 -8.43 -16.62 -38.41
N THR A 399 -8.21 -17.73 -39.13
CA THR A 399 -8.19 -17.74 -40.60
C THR A 399 -9.47 -17.17 -41.24
N PRO A 400 -10.69 -17.51 -40.77
CA PRO A 400 -11.92 -16.91 -41.28
C PRO A 400 -11.99 -15.40 -41.07
N ILE A 401 -11.42 -14.90 -39.97
CA ILE A 401 -11.41 -13.48 -39.63
C ILE A 401 -10.48 -12.74 -40.58
N PHE A 402 -9.27 -13.26 -40.81
CA PHE A 402 -8.29 -12.69 -41.73
C PHE A 402 -8.81 -12.58 -43.17
N LEU A 403 -9.53 -13.61 -43.63
CA LEU A 403 -10.12 -13.65 -44.98
C LEU A 403 -11.41 -12.82 -45.10
N SER A 404 -12.00 -12.36 -44.00
CA SER A 404 -13.20 -11.52 -44.05
C SER A 404 -12.87 -10.09 -44.51
N ASN A 405 -13.26 -9.73 -45.73
CA ASN A 405 -12.98 -8.41 -46.33
C ASN A 405 -13.86 -7.25 -45.79
N LYS A 406 -14.41 -7.34 -44.57
CA LYS A 406 -15.33 -6.30 -44.08
C LYS A 406 -14.58 -5.16 -43.37
N PRO A 407 -14.68 -3.91 -43.86
CA PRO A 407 -14.32 -2.75 -43.05
C PRO A 407 -15.36 -2.62 -41.93
N LYS A 408 -14.99 -2.88 -40.67
CA LYS A 408 -15.85 -2.60 -39.52
C LYS A 408 -15.82 -1.10 -39.22
N LEU A 409 -16.61 -0.32 -39.97
CA LEU A 409 -16.93 1.06 -39.63
C LEU A 409 -18.41 1.34 -39.95
N SER A 410 -19.33 0.83 -39.13
CA SER A 410 -20.67 1.42 -38.92
C SER A 410 -21.48 0.60 -37.92
N SER A 411 -21.76 1.17 -36.74
CA SER A 411 -23.11 1.19 -36.13
C SER A 411 -23.07 1.86 -34.74
N LEU A 412 -23.09 3.19 -34.75
CA LEU A 412 -23.59 4.02 -33.65
C LEU A 412 -24.97 4.52 -34.08
N VAL A 413 -26.04 3.90 -33.60
CA VAL A 413 -27.31 4.55 -33.20
C VAL A 413 -28.02 3.59 -32.23
N PRO A 414 -28.46 4.07 -31.04
CA PRO A 414 -29.12 3.25 -30.02
C PRO A 414 -30.63 3.16 -30.27
N HIS A 415 -31.19 1.95 -30.16
CA HIS A 415 -32.62 1.80 -29.91
C HIS A 415 -32.87 1.25 -28.51
N ALA A 416 -33.56 2.07 -27.75
CA ALA A 416 -34.16 1.78 -26.46
C ALA A 416 -35.09 0.57 -26.55
N GLN A 417 -35.04 -0.28 -25.52
CA GLN A 417 -36.21 -1.07 -25.12
C GLN A 417 -36.22 -1.22 -23.60
N GLU A 418 -37.24 -0.58 -23.03
CA GLU A 418 -37.68 -0.67 -21.66
C GLU A 418 -37.99 -2.12 -21.27
N LYS A 419 -37.56 -2.53 -20.08
CA LYS A 419 -38.25 -3.56 -19.31
C LYS A 419 -38.41 -3.12 -17.86
N LYS A 420 -39.66 -2.85 -17.53
CA LYS A 420 -40.21 -2.79 -16.17
C LYS A 420 -39.99 -4.13 -15.48
N GLN A 421 -39.56 -4.10 -14.22
CA GLN A 421 -39.83 -5.18 -13.29
C GLN A 421 -40.23 -4.58 -11.93
N GLU A 422 -41.42 -5.00 -11.49
CA GLU A 422 -42.05 -4.75 -10.21
C GLU A 422 -41.15 -5.22 -9.06
N TYR A 423 -41.09 -4.43 -7.99
CA TYR A 423 -40.79 -4.93 -6.65
C TYR A 423 -41.91 -4.48 -5.73
N ASP A 424 -42.62 -5.50 -5.23
CA ASP A 424 -43.66 -5.41 -4.22
C ASP A 424 -43.02 -5.29 -2.83
N GLY A 425 -43.64 -4.49 -1.98
CA GLY A 425 -43.10 -4.10 -0.68
C GLY A 425 -43.34 -5.14 0.42
N LYS A 426 -42.60 -4.98 1.52
CA LYS A 426 -43.14 -5.12 2.88
C LYS A 426 -42.19 -4.54 3.94
N GLU A 427 -42.71 -3.50 4.60
CA GLU A 427 -42.31 -3.01 5.92
C GLU A 427 -42.41 -4.09 7.00
N LEU A 428 -41.59 -3.94 8.06
CA LEU A 428 -42.03 -3.75 9.46
C LEU A 428 -40.81 -3.58 10.39
N SER A 429 -40.85 -2.56 11.23
CA SER A 429 -40.00 -2.33 12.43
C SER A 429 -40.93 -2.42 13.68
N PRO A 430 -40.55 -2.00 14.91
CA PRO A 430 -39.34 -2.12 15.76
C PRO A 430 -39.70 -2.66 17.19
N VAL A 431 -38.85 -2.41 18.21
CA VAL A 431 -39.09 -2.22 19.69
C VAL A 431 -38.00 -2.96 20.53
N SER A 432 -37.02 -2.26 21.15
CA SER A 432 -36.89 -1.77 22.58
C SER A 432 -36.80 -2.89 23.65
N SER A 433 -36.14 -2.84 24.82
CA SER A 433 -35.41 -1.88 25.68
C SER A 433 -34.85 -2.71 26.88
N SER A 434 -33.73 -2.40 27.56
CA SER A 434 -33.66 -1.66 28.85
C SER A 434 -32.46 -2.13 29.73
N GLU A 435 -32.09 -1.27 30.69
CA GLU A 435 -30.86 -1.16 31.51
C GLU A 435 -30.84 -1.97 32.84
N LYS A 436 -29.64 -2.17 33.46
CA LYS A 436 -29.19 -1.58 34.77
C LYS A 436 -28.00 -2.29 35.48
N ASP A 437 -27.04 -1.46 35.96
CA ASP A 437 -26.26 -1.36 37.23
C ASP A 437 -25.69 -2.64 37.94
N SER A 438 -24.55 -2.69 38.67
CA SER A 438 -23.83 -1.71 39.53
C SER A 438 -22.40 -2.19 39.97
N SER A 439 -21.56 -1.21 40.34
CA SER A 439 -20.54 -1.07 41.41
C SER A 439 -19.21 -1.88 41.53
N THR A 440 -18.11 -1.13 41.36
CA THR A 440 -16.98 -0.82 42.30
C THR A 440 -16.00 -1.90 42.81
N ILE A 441 -14.70 -1.72 42.54
CA ILE A 441 -13.56 -1.56 43.50
C ILE A 441 -12.29 -1.12 42.72
N LYS A 442 -11.55 -0.15 43.27
CA LYS A 442 -10.32 0.46 42.73
C LYS A 442 -9.07 -0.40 42.97
N SER A 443 -8.18 -0.51 41.99
CA SER A 443 -6.72 -0.47 42.20
C SER A 443 -5.92 -0.29 40.89
N VAL A 444 -5.09 0.75 40.85
CA VAL A 444 -3.83 0.94 40.07
C VAL A 444 -3.80 0.36 38.64
N GLU A 445 -4.34 1.10 37.65
CA GLU A 445 -4.53 0.58 36.27
C GLU A 445 -4.36 1.62 35.14
N GLY A 446 -3.45 2.59 35.26
CA GLY A 446 -3.24 3.62 34.22
C GLY A 446 -2.79 3.10 32.84
N LEU A 447 -2.32 1.85 32.75
CA LEU A 447 -2.00 1.17 31.47
C LEU A 447 -3.11 0.22 30.99
N SER A 448 -4.11 -0.08 31.83
CA SER A 448 -5.19 -1.04 31.53
C SER A 448 -6.27 -0.44 30.64
N GLN A 449 -6.56 0.86 30.82
CA GLN A 449 -7.60 1.59 30.07
C GLN A 449 -7.26 1.80 28.59
N PHE A 450 -5.97 1.94 28.24
CA PHE A 450 -5.53 1.96 26.84
C PHE A 450 -5.86 0.64 26.12
N SER A 451 -5.75 -0.51 26.79
CA SER A 451 -5.85 -1.83 26.14
C SER A 451 -7.26 -2.29 25.76
N GLN A 452 -8.31 -1.60 26.21
CA GLN A 452 -9.70 -2.03 26.02
C GLN A 452 -10.38 -1.40 24.79
N HIS A 453 -9.76 -0.41 24.15
CA HIS A 453 -10.32 0.28 23.00
C HIS A 453 -9.96 -0.41 21.67
N THR A 454 -10.79 -0.29 20.63
CA THR A 454 -10.62 -0.99 19.33
C THR A 454 -9.31 -0.67 18.60
N LEU A 455 -8.68 0.48 18.90
CA LEU A 455 -7.30 0.81 18.52
C LEU A 455 -6.25 -0.18 19.00
N PHE A 456 -6.47 -0.67 20.22
CA PHE A 456 -5.52 -1.44 21.02
C PHE A 456 -6.03 -2.85 21.27
N LYS A 457 -7.09 -3.26 20.55
CA LYS A 457 -7.31 -4.68 20.32
C LYS A 457 -6.06 -5.17 19.63
N LYS A 458 -5.17 -5.77 20.43
CA LYS A 458 -4.22 -6.75 19.95
C LYS A 458 -4.96 -7.55 18.88
N ASN A 459 -4.47 -7.51 17.64
CA ASN A 459 -4.53 -8.71 16.83
C ASN A 459 -4.18 -9.81 17.80
N ASP A 460 -5.09 -10.75 18.05
CA ASP A 460 -4.83 -11.91 18.86
C ASP A 460 -3.61 -12.58 18.23
N ALA A 461 -2.41 -12.19 18.68
CA ALA A 461 -1.22 -12.96 18.53
C ALA A 461 -1.65 -14.33 19.05
N PRO A 462 -1.56 -15.38 18.21
CA PRO A 462 -2.28 -16.62 18.43
C PRO A 462 -2.06 -17.02 19.87
N ILE A 463 -3.12 -16.97 20.68
CA ILE A 463 -3.03 -17.29 22.10
C ILE A 463 -2.37 -18.66 22.17
N GLN A 464 -1.15 -18.71 22.71
CA GLN A 464 -0.31 -19.90 22.61
C GLN A 464 -0.96 -21.00 23.45
N LYS A 465 -1.70 -21.90 22.78
CA LYS A 465 -2.50 -22.95 23.44
C LYS A 465 -1.62 -24.06 24.01
N THR A 466 -0.39 -24.16 23.53
CA THR A 466 0.59 -25.20 23.85
C THR A 466 1.64 -24.67 24.83
N TYR A 467 2.04 -25.54 25.76
CA TYR A 467 3.13 -25.25 26.67
C TYR A 467 4.43 -25.09 25.87
N PRO A 468 5.24 -24.03 26.10
CA PRO A 468 6.46 -23.79 25.31
C PRO A 468 7.39 -25.00 25.34
N HIS A 469 7.80 -25.47 24.16
CA HIS A 469 8.58 -26.70 24.02
C HIS A 469 9.95 -26.56 24.70
N GLU A 470 10.55 -25.39 24.60
CA GLU A 470 11.83 -25.03 25.20
C GLU A 470 11.76 -25.19 26.72
N ILE A 471 10.69 -24.69 27.36
CA ILE A 471 10.48 -24.82 28.81
C ILE A 471 10.23 -26.29 29.19
N SER A 472 9.57 -27.06 28.32
CA SER A 472 9.30 -28.49 28.56
C SER A 472 10.54 -29.36 28.74
N LEU A 473 11.69 -28.93 28.19
CA LEU A 473 12.97 -29.61 28.36
C LEU A 473 13.53 -29.49 29.78
N TYR A 474 13.13 -28.47 30.55
CA TYR A 474 13.65 -28.19 31.90
C TYR A 474 12.59 -28.39 32.98
N VAL A 475 11.32 -28.04 32.68
CA VAL A 475 10.19 -28.14 33.61
C VAL A 475 8.98 -28.68 32.86
N SER A 476 8.52 -29.87 33.23
CA SER A 476 7.32 -30.45 32.63
C SER A 476 6.07 -29.66 33.01
N GLU A 477 5.08 -29.63 32.11
CA GLU A 477 3.83 -28.86 32.27
C GLU A 477 3.11 -29.18 33.60
N GLY A 478 3.13 -30.43 34.05
CA GLY A 478 2.51 -30.87 35.30
C GLY A 478 3.24 -30.43 36.58
N LYS A 479 4.50 -29.98 36.48
CA LYS A 479 5.35 -29.59 37.62
C LYS A 479 5.70 -28.10 37.64
N GLN A 480 5.08 -27.32 36.75
CA GLN A 480 5.34 -25.90 36.59
C GLN A 480 4.90 -25.08 37.82
N SER A 481 5.69 -24.08 38.16
CA SER A 481 5.33 -22.94 38.98
C SER A 481 6.10 -21.73 38.46
N GLY A 482 5.60 -20.51 38.66
CA GLY A 482 6.30 -19.32 38.16
C GLY A 482 7.77 -19.24 38.57
N PRO A 483 8.14 -19.51 39.83
CA PRO A 483 9.55 -19.55 40.23
C PRO A 483 10.38 -20.65 39.54
N LYS A 484 9.81 -21.84 39.35
CA LYS A 484 10.51 -22.94 38.65
C LYS A 484 10.73 -22.62 37.18
N VAL A 485 9.74 -22.00 36.55
CA VAL A 485 9.82 -21.60 35.15
C VAL A 485 10.76 -20.42 34.97
N ALA A 486 10.74 -19.43 35.86
CA ALA A 486 11.72 -18.33 35.86
C ALA A 486 13.15 -18.87 36.01
N LYS A 487 13.37 -19.84 36.92
CA LYS A 487 14.66 -20.51 37.07
C LYS A 487 15.10 -21.26 35.81
N ALA A 488 14.18 -21.95 35.14
CA ALA A 488 14.46 -22.65 33.89
C ALA A 488 14.84 -21.69 32.76
N ILE A 489 14.13 -20.57 32.60
CA ILE A 489 14.42 -19.59 31.55
C ILE A 489 15.73 -18.84 31.85
N ARG A 490 16.05 -18.59 33.13
CA ARG A 490 17.37 -18.08 33.53
C ARG A 490 18.49 -19.06 33.19
N GLN A 491 18.26 -20.36 33.37
CA GLN A 491 19.23 -21.39 33.01
C GLN A 491 19.47 -21.43 31.49
N MET A 492 18.42 -21.34 30.67
CA MET A 492 18.54 -21.21 29.21
C MET A 492 19.37 -19.98 28.82
N TYR A 493 19.13 -18.84 29.48
CA TYR A 493 19.91 -17.63 29.22
C TYR A 493 21.39 -17.79 29.58
N LEU A 494 21.71 -18.47 30.69
CA LEU A 494 23.10 -18.79 31.05
C LEU A 494 23.77 -19.73 30.03
N GLU A 495 23.01 -20.65 29.43
CA GLU A 495 23.50 -21.51 28.34
C GLU A 495 23.76 -20.70 27.05
N GLY A 496 22.93 -19.68 26.78
CA GLY A 496 23.17 -18.72 25.70
C GLY A 496 24.45 -17.90 25.89
N LEU A 497 24.75 -17.47 27.11
CA LEU A 497 26.03 -16.82 27.44
C LEU A 497 27.24 -17.77 27.29
N GLY A 498 27.02 -19.08 27.38
CA GLY A 498 28.02 -20.12 27.15
C GLY A 498 28.29 -20.44 25.67
N GLY A 499 27.64 -19.73 24.73
CA GLY A 499 27.86 -19.86 23.29
C GLY A 499 26.75 -20.62 22.54
N ASP A 500 25.62 -20.96 23.18
CA ASP A 500 24.46 -21.47 22.46
C ASP A 500 23.65 -20.32 21.83
N GLU A 501 23.83 -20.11 20.53
CA GLU A 501 23.12 -19.08 19.75
C GLU A 501 21.59 -19.19 19.81
N LYS A 502 21.05 -20.33 20.29
CA LYS A 502 19.60 -20.54 20.44
C LYS A 502 18.98 -19.75 21.58
N TYR A 503 19.76 -19.28 22.56
CA TYR A 503 19.23 -18.63 23.77
C TYR A 503 19.75 -17.20 23.97
N THR A 504 19.55 -16.35 22.95
CA THR A 504 19.82 -14.92 23.07
C THR A 504 18.86 -14.23 24.05
N PRO A 505 19.20 -13.03 24.59
CA PRO A 505 18.29 -12.25 25.43
C PRO A 505 16.89 -12.05 24.81
N GLU A 506 16.84 -11.81 23.50
CA GLU A 506 15.60 -11.62 22.74
C GLU A 506 14.78 -12.91 22.71
N LYS A 507 15.43 -14.07 22.53
CA LYS A 507 14.76 -15.36 22.47
C LYS A 507 14.27 -15.83 23.83
N CYS A 508 15.06 -15.63 24.89
CA CYS A 508 14.64 -15.93 26.26
C CYS A 508 13.47 -15.05 26.71
N ARG A 509 13.45 -13.77 26.29
CA ARG A 509 12.31 -12.88 26.50
C ARG A 509 11.06 -13.39 25.79
N GLU A 510 11.19 -13.82 24.54
CA GLU A 510 10.08 -14.38 23.75
C GLU A 510 9.48 -15.62 24.42
N ILE A 511 10.33 -16.58 24.83
CA ILE A 511 9.91 -17.81 25.51
C ILE A 511 9.16 -17.49 26.82
N ALA A 512 9.63 -16.50 27.60
CA ALA A 512 8.95 -16.05 28.80
C ALA A 512 7.57 -15.42 28.53
N GLN A 513 7.43 -14.66 27.44
CA GLN A 513 6.16 -14.07 27.01
C GLN A 513 5.17 -15.13 26.50
N GLN A 514 5.66 -16.15 25.77
CA GLN A 514 4.86 -17.30 25.35
C GLN A 514 4.33 -18.07 26.57
N TYR A 515 5.13 -18.24 27.62
CA TYR A 515 4.70 -18.85 28.87
C TYR A 515 3.59 -18.08 29.59
N ILE A 516 3.71 -16.76 29.71
CA ILE A 516 2.66 -15.91 30.31
C ILE A 516 1.35 -16.04 29.52
N SER A 517 1.45 -16.06 28.18
CA SER A 517 0.31 -16.23 27.29
C SER A 517 -0.37 -17.60 27.47
N TYR A 518 0.43 -18.66 27.61
CA TYR A 518 -0.03 -20.01 27.91
C TYR A 518 -0.76 -20.10 29.27
N VAL A 519 -0.21 -19.50 30.33
CA VAL A 519 -0.83 -19.51 31.66
C VAL A 519 -2.16 -18.76 31.66
N LYS A 520 -2.23 -17.64 30.93
CA LYS A 520 -3.47 -16.88 30.73
C LYS A 520 -4.53 -17.71 29.98
N TYR A 521 -4.14 -18.46 28.95
CA TYR A 521 -5.04 -19.36 28.21
C TYR A 521 -5.60 -20.49 29.08
N LYS A 522 -4.75 -21.12 29.89
CA LYS A 522 -5.17 -22.23 30.76
C LYS A 522 -5.97 -21.78 32.00
N ASN A 523 -6.17 -20.48 32.17
CA ASN A 523 -6.84 -19.87 33.32
C ASN A 523 -6.29 -20.37 34.67
N ARG A 524 -4.97 -20.57 34.76
CA ARG A 524 -4.31 -21.04 35.99
C ARG A 524 -3.75 -19.86 36.76
N HIS A 525 -4.07 -19.76 38.05
CA HIS A 525 -3.55 -18.73 38.95
C HIS A 525 -2.16 -19.12 39.48
N TYR A 526 -1.13 -19.06 38.63
CA TYR A 526 0.26 -19.14 39.09
C TYR A 526 0.77 -17.75 39.47
N ASP A 527 1.64 -17.68 40.48
CA ASP A 527 2.42 -16.47 40.74
C ASP A 527 3.45 -16.28 39.62
N LEU A 528 3.24 -15.29 38.76
CA LEU A 528 4.10 -14.99 37.61
C LEU A 528 5.11 -13.87 37.89
N THR A 529 5.23 -13.42 39.14
CA THR A 529 6.05 -12.26 39.50
C THR A 529 7.50 -12.43 39.06
N GLU A 530 8.11 -13.60 39.31
CA GLU A 530 9.50 -13.87 38.92
C GLU A 530 9.70 -13.95 37.41
N VAL A 531 8.71 -14.45 36.65
CA VAL A 531 8.77 -14.51 35.18
C VAL A 531 8.65 -13.10 34.59
N LYS A 532 7.79 -12.25 35.16
CA LYS A 532 7.66 -10.84 34.76
C LYS A 532 8.93 -10.04 35.08
N ASN A 533 9.53 -10.27 36.25
CA ASN A 533 10.81 -9.65 36.61
C ASN A 533 11.93 -10.07 35.65
N PHE A 534 11.99 -11.35 35.28
CA PHE A 534 12.94 -11.84 34.28
C PHE A 534 12.77 -11.14 32.91
N ILE A 535 11.52 -10.96 32.44
CA ILE A 535 11.27 -10.21 31.19
C ILE A 535 11.77 -8.76 31.29
N LYS A 536 11.58 -8.12 32.44
CA LYS A 536 12.09 -6.75 32.67
C LYS A 536 13.61 -6.71 32.61
N GLU A 537 14.29 -7.66 33.25
CA GLU A 537 15.75 -7.78 33.19
C GLU A 537 16.25 -7.97 31.74
N MET A 538 15.60 -8.84 30.95
CA MET A 538 15.96 -9.04 29.55
C MET A 538 15.76 -7.78 28.69
N ASN A 539 14.69 -7.02 28.93
CA ASN A 539 14.45 -5.77 28.20
C ASN A 539 15.53 -4.73 28.48
N GLU A 540 16.01 -4.60 29.73
CA GLU A 540 17.13 -3.71 30.05
C GLU A 540 18.43 -4.17 29.39
N LEU A 541 18.71 -5.48 29.36
CA LEU A 541 19.90 -6.01 28.67
C LEU A 541 19.87 -5.77 27.16
N ILE A 542 18.70 -5.97 26.52
CA ILE A 542 18.50 -5.68 25.09
C ILE A 542 18.71 -4.19 24.83
N LYS A 543 18.20 -3.31 25.71
CA LYS A 543 18.37 -1.86 25.60
C LYS A 543 19.85 -1.44 25.70
N VAL A 544 20.60 -2.02 26.64
CA VAL A 544 22.04 -1.76 26.79
C VAL A 544 22.81 -2.25 25.57
N LYS A 545 22.48 -3.43 25.04
CA LYS A 545 23.10 -3.98 23.82
C LYS A 545 22.89 -3.06 22.61
N ILE A 546 21.67 -2.59 22.39
CA ILE A 546 21.36 -1.64 21.31
C ILE A 546 22.12 -0.32 21.48
N GLN A 547 22.28 0.18 22.72
CA GLN A 547 23.06 1.39 22.99
C GLN A 547 24.55 1.22 22.73
N GLN A 548 25.11 0.04 23.03
CA GLN A 548 26.51 -0.30 22.78
C GLN A 548 26.79 -0.49 21.28
N GLU A 549 25.91 -1.18 20.55
CA GLU A 549 25.99 -1.34 19.09
C GLU A 549 25.91 0.01 18.37
N ASN A 550 25.03 0.91 18.84
CA ASN A 550 24.93 2.26 18.29
C ASN A 550 26.17 3.12 18.61
N SER A 551 26.79 2.95 19.78
CA SER A 551 28.02 3.69 20.14
C SER A 551 29.23 3.19 19.35
N GLN A 552 29.34 1.88 19.10
CA GLN A 552 30.40 1.29 18.27
C GLN A 552 30.25 1.65 16.78
N ALA A 553 29.03 1.72 16.27
CA ALA A 553 28.77 2.16 14.89
C ALA A 553 29.19 3.62 14.67
N ILE A 554 29.02 4.49 15.69
CA ILE A 554 29.46 5.88 15.64
C ILE A 554 31.00 5.95 15.60
N ASP A 555 31.70 5.20 16.46
CA ASP A 555 33.17 5.20 16.50
C ASP A 555 33.83 4.64 15.21
N GLU A 556 33.19 3.68 14.54
CA GLU A 556 33.63 3.18 13.22
C GLU A 556 33.39 4.18 12.07
N GLU A 557 32.37 5.03 12.18
CA GLU A 557 32.12 6.12 11.22
C GLU A 557 33.09 7.29 11.41
N THR A 558 33.43 7.66 12.66
CA THR A 558 34.44 8.70 12.94
C THR A 558 35.84 8.29 12.51
N THR A 559 36.20 7.01 12.64
CA THR A 559 37.52 6.51 12.17
C THR A 559 37.62 6.41 10.65
N LYS A 560 36.53 6.09 9.94
CA LYS A 560 36.49 6.14 8.46
C LYS A 560 36.47 7.57 7.91
N SER A 561 35.80 8.50 8.60
CA SER A 561 35.77 9.92 8.23
C SER A 561 37.13 10.61 8.44
N GLY A 562 37.84 10.29 9.53
CA GLY A 562 39.17 10.83 9.80
C GLY A 562 40.25 10.36 8.80
N ALA A 563 40.14 9.12 8.30
CA ALA A 563 41.07 8.57 7.31
C ALA A 563 40.89 9.19 5.91
N LEU A 564 39.68 9.63 5.54
CA LEU A 564 39.41 10.30 4.27
C LEU A 564 39.79 11.79 4.26
N SER A 565 40.03 12.40 5.43
CA SER A 565 40.47 13.80 5.54
C SER A 565 41.99 13.96 5.47
N MET A 566 42.77 12.86 5.44
CA MET A 566 44.24 12.87 5.35
C MET A 566 44.80 12.27 4.06
N MET A 567 43.94 11.95 3.08
CA MET A 567 44.31 11.68 1.69
C MET A 567 43.74 12.78 0.80
#